data_AF-A0A8H2WAU5-F1
#
_entry.id   AF-A0A8H2WAU5-F1
#
_cell.length_a   1.000
_cell.length_b   1.000
_cell.length_c   1.000
_cell.angle_alpha   90.00
_cell.angle_beta   90.00
_cell.angle_gamma   90.00
#
_symmetry.space_group_name_H-M   'P 1'
#
loop_
_entity.id
_entity.type
_entity.pdbx_description
1 polymer ?
#
loop_
_entity_poly.entity_id
_entity_poly.type
_entity_poly.pdbx_seq_one_letter_code
_entity_poly.pdbx_strand_id
1 'polypeptide(L)'
;MLLSAVCLITGVLALLLVRRHRKLKSLVGLYGPPPSSYLAGHFKHMFGLHGIDFQLEVLRKYGPTVGMTGVMGEPFILTFDPGFIHTVLVRERSKFERNEGGTLMEMSIGIIANCLTQFLRYNIFANVSSNISLPSLSTDTSLTVLPVFTDVAKQACRAIDQSLSTEVNDVFQWSTAAALEFIGEAGLGYSFGSFSGETNEYSVASKSVFQLFAKLVPFIPLYPYLYRLPITPQLLSYVPFPLLQQVLKATKLQNDQAEQILRKRKDLLERGVDLESVTGRGKDILTQLSK
;
A
#
# COMPACT_ATOMS: atom_id res chain seq x y z
N MET A 1 -15.63 -38.39 -26.21
CA MET A 1 -15.04 -37.84 -24.96
C MET A 1 -14.72 -36.35 -25.04
N LEU A 2 -14.19 -35.83 -26.15
CA LEU A 2 -13.94 -34.38 -26.32
C LEU A 2 -15.22 -33.52 -26.27
N LEU A 3 -16.31 -33.97 -26.93
CA LEU A 3 -17.58 -33.23 -26.97
C LEU A 3 -18.23 -33.06 -25.57
N SER A 4 -18.20 -34.13 -24.76
CA SER A 4 -18.72 -34.12 -23.39
C SER A 4 -17.89 -33.22 -22.48
N ALA A 5 -16.57 -33.19 -22.65
CA ALA A 5 -15.69 -32.28 -21.92
C ALA A 5 -15.96 -30.82 -22.28
N VAL A 6 -16.17 -30.50 -23.57
CA VAL A 6 -16.50 -29.14 -24.03
C VAL A 6 -17.86 -28.69 -23.49
N CYS A 7 -18.89 -29.55 -23.48
CA CYS A 7 -20.20 -29.23 -22.89
C CYS A 7 -20.11 -28.99 -21.38
N LEU A 8 -19.30 -29.77 -20.65
CA LEU A 8 -19.09 -29.55 -19.21
C LEU A 8 -18.36 -28.24 -18.93
N ILE A 9 -17.30 -27.93 -19.68
CA ILE A 9 -16.55 -26.68 -19.53
C ILE A 9 -17.43 -25.47 -19.84
N THR A 10 -18.19 -25.51 -20.93
CA THR A 10 -19.11 -24.43 -21.32
C THR A 10 -20.26 -24.27 -20.33
N GLY A 11 -20.83 -25.36 -19.83
CA GLY A 11 -21.86 -25.33 -18.78
C GLY A 11 -21.36 -24.75 -17.46
N VAL A 12 -20.16 -25.15 -17.03
CA VAL A 12 -19.50 -24.57 -15.84
C VAL A 12 -19.19 -23.09 -16.04
N LEU A 13 -18.65 -22.72 -17.20
CA LEU A 13 -18.35 -21.33 -17.53
C LEU A 13 -19.62 -20.47 -17.55
N ALA A 14 -20.70 -20.94 -18.18
CA ALA A 14 -21.99 -20.27 -18.20
C ALA A 14 -22.56 -20.08 -16.78
N LEU A 15 -22.49 -21.11 -15.94
CA LEU A 15 -22.94 -21.05 -14.55
C LEU A 15 -22.10 -20.07 -13.72
N LEU A 16 -20.79 -20.02 -13.92
CA LEU A 16 -19.91 -19.03 -13.30
C LEU A 16 -20.23 -17.61 -13.74
N LEU A 17 -20.47 -17.38 -15.04
CA LEU A 17 -20.87 -16.09 -15.59
C LEU A 17 -22.22 -15.63 -15.05
N VAL A 18 -23.22 -16.53 -14.97
CA VAL A 18 -24.55 -16.22 -14.40
C VAL A 18 -24.44 -15.90 -12.90
N ARG A 19 -23.69 -16.70 -12.13
CA ARG A 19 -23.46 -16.43 -10.70
C ARG A 19 -22.78 -15.07 -10.50
N ARG A 20 -21.77 -14.77 -11.31
CA ARG A 20 -21.09 -13.47 -11.30
C ARG A 20 -22.05 -12.34 -11.65
N HIS A 21 -22.81 -12.46 -12.73
CA HIS A 21 -23.77 -11.44 -13.15
C HIS A 21 -24.84 -11.17 -12.09
N ARG A 22 -25.32 -12.21 -11.39
CA ARG A 22 -26.25 -12.06 -10.26
C ARG A 22 -25.61 -11.34 -9.07
N LYS A 23 -24.36 -11.66 -8.72
CA LYS A 23 -23.63 -10.97 -7.64
C LYS A 23 -23.35 -9.50 -7.96
N LEU A 24 -23.05 -9.20 -9.22
CA LEU A 24 -22.72 -7.85 -9.68
C LEU A 24 -23.95 -7.02 -10.07
N LYS A 25 -25.17 -7.55 -9.90
CA LYS A 25 -26.37 -6.77 -10.15
C LYS A 25 -26.61 -5.83 -8.96
N SER A 26 -26.43 -4.54 -9.18
CA SER A 26 -26.80 -3.54 -8.18
C SER A 26 -28.30 -3.65 -7.86
N LEU A 27 -28.62 -3.68 -6.57
CA LEU A 27 -30.01 -3.72 -6.10
C LEU A 27 -30.76 -2.41 -6.41
N VAL A 28 -30.02 -1.31 -6.50
CA VAL A 28 -30.54 0.02 -6.85
C VAL A 28 -29.74 0.59 -8.02
N GLY A 29 -30.44 1.07 -9.04
CA GLY A 29 -29.83 1.78 -10.16
C GLY A 29 -29.38 3.17 -9.72
N LEU A 30 -28.08 3.35 -9.49
CA LEU A 30 -27.51 4.67 -9.26
C LEU A 30 -27.05 5.27 -10.58
N TYR A 31 -27.30 6.57 -10.76
CA TYR A 31 -26.76 7.30 -11.90
C TYR A 31 -25.24 7.45 -11.78
N GLY A 32 -24.55 7.46 -12.90
CA GLY A 32 -23.10 7.63 -12.96
C GLY A 32 -22.59 7.72 -14.39
N PRO A 33 -21.30 8.06 -14.55
CA PRO A 33 -20.66 8.11 -15.85
C PRO A 33 -20.64 6.73 -16.54
N PRO A 34 -20.68 6.68 -17.88
CA PRO A 34 -20.48 5.44 -18.61
C PRO A 34 -19.03 4.94 -18.42
N PRO A 35 -18.81 3.63 -18.23
CA PRO A 35 -17.48 3.08 -18.01
C PRO A 35 -16.58 3.27 -19.23
N SER A 36 -15.36 3.75 -19.01
CA SER A 36 -14.37 3.97 -20.07
C SER A 36 -13.90 2.68 -20.76
N SER A 37 -13.89 1.57 -20.01
CA SER A 37 -13.46 0.26 -20.49
C SER A 37 -14.08 -0.87 -19.66
N TYR A 38 -14.28 -2.04 -20.25
CA TYR A 38 -14.80 -3.20 -19.53
C TYR A 38 -13.79 -3.77 -18.52
N LEU A 39 -12.50 -3.76 -18.88
CA LEU A 39 -11.45 -4.30 -18.02
C LEU A 39 -11.15 -3.35 -16.86
N ALA A 40 -10.75 -2.10 -17.08
CA ALA A 40 -10.35 -1.21 -15.98
C ALA A 40 -11.49 -0.35 -15.40
N GLY A 41 -12.66 -0.32 -16.05
CA GLY A 41 -13.80 0.49 -15.61
C GLY A 41 -13.44 1.97 -15.49
N HIS A 42 -13.80 2.57 -14.35
CA HIS A 42 -13.46 3.94 -13.99
C HIS A 42 -12.12 4.05 -13.24
N PHE A 43 -11.56 2.94 -12.75
CA PHE A 43 -10.31 2.96 -11.98
C PHE A 43 -9.12 3.49 -12.79
N LYS A 44 -9.13 3.31 -14.11
CA LYS A 44 -8.11 3.91 -15.00
C LYS A 44 -8.04 5.44 -14.85
N HIS A 45 -9.19 6.10 -14.72
CA HIS A 45 -9.24 7.55 -14.56
C HIS A 45 -9.05 7.96 -13.09
N MET A 46 -9.65 7.22 -12.15
CA MET A 46 -9.55 7.53 -10.72
C MET A 46 -8.13 7.40 -10.15
N PHE A 47 -7.34 6.43 -10.62
CA PHE A 47 -5.95 6.23 -10.18
C PHE A 47 -4.92 6.83 -11.17
N GLY A 48 -5.39 7.57 -12.18
CA GLY A 48 -4.53 8.32 -13.08
C GLY A 48 -4.01 9.61 -12.44
N LEU A 49 -3.08 10.28 -13.14
CA LEU A 49 -2.50 11.57 -12.70
C LEU A 49 -3.58 12.64 -12.41
N HIS A 50 -4.68 12.62 -13.17
CA HIS A 50 -5.81 13.55 -13.03
C HIS A 50 -7.01 12.92 -12.31
N GLY A 51 -6.76 11.95 -11.42
CA GLY A 51 -7.81 11.21 -10.73
C GLY A 51 -8.68 12.08 -9.83
N ILE A 52 -8.10 13.09 -9.20
CA ILE A 52 -8.82 14.07 -8.37
C ILE A 52 -9.75 14.92 -9.25
N ASP A 53 -9.25 15.44 -10.38
CA ASP A 53 -10.06 16.24 -11.30
C ASP A 53 -11.26 15.46 -11.82
N PHE A 54 -11.04 14.17 -12.16
CA PHE A 54 -12.11 13.26 -12.57
C PHE A 54 -13.15 13.05 -11.45
N GLN A 55 -12.72 12.84 -10.20
CA GLN A 55 -13.64 12.71 -9.06
C GLN A 55 -14.45 14.00 -8.84
N LEU A 56 -13.82 15.16 -8.98
CA LEU A 56 -14.49 16.47 -8.87
C LEU A 56 -15.49 16.69 -10.01
N GLU A 57 -15.14 16.32 -11.24
CA GLU A 57 -16.06 16.39 -12.39
C GLU A 57 -17.29 15.49 -12.17
N VAL A 58 -17.07 14.26 -11.69
CA VAL A 58 -18.14 13.32 -11.38
C VAL A 58 -19.06 13.87 -10.28
N LEU A 59 -18.48 14.42 -9.21
CA LEU A 59 -19.24 15.07 -8.14
C LEU A 59 -20.08 16.23 -8.66
N ARG A 60 -19.50 17.11 -9.50
CA ARG A 60 -20.21 18.27 -10.08
C ARG A 60 -21.35 17.87 -11.00
N LYS A 61 -21.19 16.79 -11.78
CA LYS A 61 -22.15 16.40 -12.84
C LYS A 61 -23.24 15.45 -12.36
N TYR A 62 -22.91 14.52 -11.45
CA TYR A 62 -23.80 13.44 -11.03
C TYR A 62 -24.22 13.54 -9.57
N GLY A 63 -23.58 14.40 -8.78
CA GLY A 63 -23.92 14.66 -7.39
C GLY A 63 -23.10 13.84 -6.39
N PRO A 64 -23.51 13.86 -5.10
CA PRO A 64 -22.69 13.37 -3.99
C PRO A 64 -22.58 11.84 -3.89
N THR A 65 -23.51 11.07 -4.46
CA THR A 65 -23.50 9.61 -4.41
C THR A 65 -23.82 9.05 -5.78
N VAL A 66 -22.88 8.32 -6.35
CA VAL A 66 -22.92 7.86 -7.74
C VAL A 66 -22.55 6.39 -7.86
N GLY A 67 -23.17 5.73 -8.83
CA GLY A 67 -22.84 4.36 -9.21
C GLY A 67 -21.65 4.38 -10.18
N MET A 68 -20.60 3.65 -9.85
CA MET A 68 -19.43 3.51 -10.71
C MET A 68 -19.17 2.04 -11.00
N THR A 69 -18.44 1.81 -12.08
CA THR A 69 -17.96 0.48 -12.46
C THR A 69 -16.47 0.41 -12.25
N GLY A 70 -16.04 -0.50 -11.39
CA GLY A 70 -14.67 -0.87 -11.15
C GLY A 70 -14.22 -1.89 -12.18
N VAL A 71 -13.33 -2.76 -11.74
CA VAL A 71 -12.70 -3.69 -12.66
C VAL A 71 -13.67 -4.80 -13.11
N MET A 72 -13.61 -5.19 -14.39
CA MET A 72 -14.31 -6.35 -14.94
C MET A 72 -15.81 -6.29 -14.65
N GLY A 73 -16.36 -5.07 -14.74
CA GLY A 73 -17.78 -4.81 -14.53
C GLY A 73 -18.24 -4.78 -13.08
N GLU A 74 -17.35 -4.80 -12.09
CA GLU A 74 -17.75 -4.76 -10.67
C GLU A 74 -18.37 -3.40 -10.32
N PRO A 75 -19.66 -3.30 -9.93
CA PRO A 75 -20.21 -2.02 -9.52
C PRO A 75 -19.69 -1.65 -8.12
N PHE A 76 -19.37 -0.38 -7.93
CA PHE A 76 -19.08 0.19 -6.61
C PHE A 76 -19.72 1.57 -6.50
N ILE A 77 -19.88 2.04 -5.27
CA ILE A 77 -20.49 3.34 -4.98
C ILE A 77 -19.38 4.31 -4.63
N LEU A 78 -19.34 5.45 -5.31
CA LEU A 78 -18.54 6.59 -4.88
C LEU A 78 -19.48 7.58 -4.19
N THR A 79 -19.17 7.93 -2.95
CA THR A 79 -19.98 8.85 -2.16
C THR A 79 -19.14 9.85 -1.39
N PHE A 80 -19.65 11.08 -1.33
CA PHE A 80 -19.13 12.20 -0.56
C PHE A 80 -20.10 12.61 0.56
N ASP A 81 -21.17 11.82 0.79
CA ASP A 81 -22.12 12.07 1.88
C ASP A 81 -21.51 11.62 3.23
N PRO A 82 -21.26 12.54 4.18
CA PRO A 82 -20.71 12.19 5.48
C PRO A 82 -21.61 11.24 6.27
N GLY A 83 -22.94 11.29 6.08
CA GLY A 83 -23.88 10.39 6.75
C GLY A 83 -23.73 8.93 6.32
N PHE A 84 -23.59 8.72 5.01
CA PHE A 84 -23.30 7.42 4.44
C PHE A 84 -21.91 6.91 4.88
N ILE A 85 -20.89 7.76 4.76
CA ILE A 85 -19.51 7.41 5.16
C ILE A 85 -19.44 7.00 6.63
N HIS A 86 -20.07 7.75 7.53
CA HIS A 86 -20.12 7.42 8.96
C HIS A 86 -20.86 6.11 9.22
N THR A 87 -21.98 5.88 8.51
CA THR A 87 -22.73 4.63 8.66
C THR A 87 -21.89 3.41 8.26
N VAL A 88 -21.21 3.48 7.11
CA VAL A 88 -20.41 2.37 6.59
C VAL A 88 -19.12 2.16 7.37
N LEU A 89 -18.36 3.23 7.67
CA LEU A 89 -17.02 3.10 8.26
C LEU A 89 -17.04 2.99 9.80
N VAL A 90 -18.06 3.53 10.46
CA VAL A 90 -18.14 3.59 11.94
C VAL A 90 -19.28 2.75 12.47
N ARG A 91 -20.54 3.09 12.13
CA ARG A 91 -21.73 2.51 12.77
C ARG A 91 -21.91 1.02 12.46
N GLU A 92 -21.74 0.64 11.21
CA GLU A 92 -22.05 -0.71 10.70
C GLU A 92 -20.81 -1.40 10.11
N ARG A 93 -19.61 -1.05 10.58
CA ARG A 93 -18.34 -1.57 10.06
C ARG A 93 -18.29 -3.09 9.96
N SER A 94 -18.92 -3.81 10.90
CA SER A 94 -18.97 -5.28 10.90
C SER A 94 -19.79 -5.88 9.75
N LYS A 95 -20.72 -5.12 9.16
CA LYS A 95 -21.51 -5.55 7.99
C LYS A 95 -20.82 -5.24 6.67
N PHE A 96 -19.92 -4.25 6.68
CA PHE A 96 -19.18 -3.80 5.49
C PHE A 96 -17.72 -4.25 5.58
N GLU A 97 -17.50 -5.53 5.26
CA GLU A 97 -16.14 -6.07 5.16
C GLU A 97 -15.37 -5.43 3.99
N ARG A 98 -14.03 -5.46 4.07
CA ARG A 98 -13.18 -5.03 2.97
C ARG A 98 -13.53 -5.82 1.71
N ASN A 99 -13.58 -5.13 0.58
CA ASN A 99 -13.85 -5.78 -0.70
C ASN A 99 -12.76 -6.84 -0.99
N GLU A 100 -13.20 -7.95 -1.60
CA GLU A 100 -12.28 -9.01 -2.04
C GLU A 100 -11.20 -8.45 -2.96
N GLY A 101 -11.56 -7.50 -3.85
CA GLY A 101 -10.63 -6.84 -4.77
C GLY A 101 -9.49 -6.06 -4.07
N GLY A 102 -9.77 -5.30 -3.01
CA GLY A 102 -8.76 -4.60 -2.24
C GLY A 102 -7.86 -5.57 -1.47
N THR A 103 -8.45 -6.63 -0.91
CA THR A 103 -7.70 -7.70 -0.26
C THR A 103 -6.76 -8.42 -1.25
N LEU A 104 -7.22 -8.66 -2.48
CA LEU A 104 -6.43 -9.22 -3.58
C LEU A 104 -5.30 -8.28 -4.02
N MET A 105 -5.55 -6.97 -4.06
CA MET A 105 -4.50 -5.96 -4.31
C MET A 105 -3.42 -6.03 -3.24
N GLU A 106 -3.78 -6.01 -1.95
CA GLU A 106 -2.83 -6.13 -0.84
C GLU A 106 -2.03 -7.43 -0.89
N MET A 107 -2.69 -8.55 -1.23
CA MET A 107 -2.01 -9.84 -1.41
C MET A 107 -1.06 -9.85 -2.61
N SER A 108 -1.44 -9.20 -3.72
CA SER A 108 -0.60 -9.12 -4.92
C SER A 108 0.68 -8.35 -4.69
N ILE A 109 0.61 -7.28 -3.88
CA ILE A 109 1.80 -6.56 -3.41
C ILE A 109 2.65 -7.52 -2.59
N GLY A 110 2.08 -8.29 -1.66
CA GLY A 110 2.81 -9.27 -0.85
C GLY A 110 3.64 -10.28 -1.66
N ILE A 111 3.05 -10.90 -2.69
CA ILE A 111 3.74 -11.92 -3.52
C ILE A 111 4.80 -11.30 -4.44
N ILE A 112 4.45 -10.22 -5.16
CA ILE A 112 5.38 -9.58 -6.10
C ILE A 112 6.57 -9.02 -5.32
N ALA A 113 6.29 -8.51 -4.13
CA ALA A 113 7.27 -7.82 -3.36
C ALA A 113 8.10 -8.71 -2.43
N ASN A 114 7.70 -9.96 -2.14
CA ASN A 114 8.24 -10.69 -0.97
C ASN A 114 8.35 -9.75 0.26
N CYS A 115 7.45 -8.76 0.34
CA CYS A 115 7.69 -7.60 1.17
C CYS A 115 7.61 -8.04 2.63
N LEU A 116 8.23 -7.25 3.50
CA LEU A 116 7.96 -7.28 4.93
C LEU A 116 6.47 -7.46 5.25
N THR A 117 5.51 -7.04 4.42
CA THR A 117 4.08 -7.36 4.63
C THR A 117 3.74 -8.85 4.65
N GLN A 118 4.45 -9.75 3.96
CA GLN A 118 4.19 -11.20 4.06
C GLN A 118 4.80 -11.80 5.32
N PHE A 119 5.99 -11.34 5.73
CA PHE A 119 6.61 -11.71 7.01
C PHE A 119 5.83 -11.13 8.21
N LEU A 120 5.44 -9.87 8.11
CA LEU A 120 4.59 -9.15 9.05
C LEU A 120 3.20 -9.77 9.08
N ARG A 121 2.56 -10.11 7.97
CA ARG A 121 1.22 -10.75 7.97
C ARG A 121 1.21 -12.19 8.45
N TYR A 122 2.30 -12.95 8.25
CA TYR A 122 2.38 -14.32 8.75
C TYR A 122 2.76 -14.40 10.24
N ASN A 123 3.65 -13.53 10.74
CA ASN A 123 4.16 -13.61 12.12
C ASN A 123 3.65 -12.50 13.07
N ILE A 124 3.26 -11.32 12.56
CA ILE A 124 2.97 -10.13 13.37
C ILE A 124 1.49 -9.70 13.19
N PHE A 125 1.06 -9.22 12.02
CA PHE A 125 -0.30 -8.75 11.70
C PHE A 125 -1.42 -9.80 11.81
N ALA A 126 -1.17 -11.09 11.64
CA ALA A 126 -2.17 -12.13 11.92
C ALA A 126 -2.55 -12.18 13.42
N ASN A 127 -1.59 -11.95 14.31
CA ASN A 127 -1.82 -11.83 15.76
C ASN A 127 -2.14 -10.40 16.22
N VAL A 128 -1.71 -9.39 15.46
CA VAL A 128 -1.85 -7.96 15.81
C VAL A 128 -3.21 -7.38 15.40
N SER A 129 -3.88 -7.89 14.36
CA SER A 129 -5.13 -7.26 13.88
C SER A 129 -6.37 -7.52 14.74
N SER A 130 -6.35 -8.52 15.62
CA SER A 130 -7.49 -8.87 16.49
C SER A 130 -7.27 -8.52 17.96
N ASN A 131 -6.03 -8.36 18.43
CA ASN A 131 -5.74 -8.21 19.88
C ASN A 131 -4.67 -7.16 20.24
N ILE A 132 -4.12 -6.37 19.30
CA ILE A 132 -3.40 -5.15 19.67
C ILE A 132 -4.42 -4.03 19.78
N SER A 133 -4.93 -3.88 20.98
CA SER A 133 -5.51 -2.65 21.51
C SER A 133 -4.47 -1.54 21.55
N LEU A 134 -3.84 -1.17 20.41
CA LEU A 134 -2.89 -0.06 20.24
C LEU A 134 -2.12 0.37 21.52
N PRO A 135 -1.46 -0.53 22.31
CA PRO A 135 -0.81 -0.08 23.54
C PRO A 135 0.42 0.77 23.21
N SER A 136 0.98 0.60 22.01
CA SER A 136 2.06 1.41 21.42
C SER A 136 1.61 2.76 20.83
N LEU A 137 0.30 3.03 20.83
CA LEU A 137 -0.29 4.34 20.50
C LEU A 137 -1.08 4.88 21.71
N SER A 138 -0.73 4.43 22.91
CA SER A 138 -1.13 5.06 24.16
C SER A 138 -0.45 6.41 24.32
N THR A 139 -1.03 7.30 25.13
CA THR A 139 -0.47 8.61 25.47
C THR A 139 0.99 8.53 25.94
N ASP A 140 1.38 7.42 26.60
CA ASP A 140 2.73 7.22 27.13
C ASP A 140 3.77 6.93 26.04
N THR A 141 3.40 6.19 24.97
CA THR A 141 4.28 5.98 23.82
C THR A 141 4.47 7.26 23.01
N SER A 142 3.43 8.11 22.92
CA SER A 142 3.50 9.40 22.20
C SER A 142 4.51 10.38 22.82
N LEU A 143 4.66 10.38 24.15
CA LEU A 143 5.65 11.19 24.86
C LEU A 143 7.08 10.66 24.67
N THR A 144 7.24 9.34 24.47
CA THR A 144 8.55 8.71 24.28
C THR A 144 9.15 9.03 22.91
N VAL A 145 8.32 9.16 21.86
CA VAL A 145 8.78 9.49 20.49
C VAL A 145 8.92 10.99 20.25
N LEU A 146 8.34 11.84 21.11
CA LEU A 146 8.34 13.30 20.92
C LEU A 146 9.75 13.91 20.80
N PRO A 147 10.77 13.51 21.59
CA PRO A 147 12.13 14.02 21.44
C PRO A 147 12.74 13.70 20.07
N VAL A 148 12.53 12.46 19.58
CA VAL A 148 12.94 12.04 18.23
C VAL A 148 12.27 12.92 17.17
N PHE A 149 10.97 13.18 17.32
CA PHE A 149 10.24 14.07 16.43
C PHE A 149 10.82 15.49 16.41
N THR A 150 11.10 16.06 17.58
CA THR A 150 11.66 17.42 17.64
C THR A 150 13.07 17.51 17.06
N ASP A 151 13.87 16.48 17.22
CA ASP A 151 15.26 16.51 16.76
C ASP A 151 15.38 16.26 15.26
N VAL A 152 14.63 15.32 14.69
CA VAL A 152 14.54 15.16 13.23
C VAL A 152 13.92 16.40 12.58
N ALA A 153 12.94 17.05 13.22
CA ALA A 153 12.41 18.33 12.75
C ALA A 153 13.48 19.44 12.73
N LYS A 154 14.32 19.55 13.77
CA LYS A 154 15.46 20.50 13.78
C LYS A 154 16.48 20.18 12.69
N GLN A 155 16.77 18.89 12.45
CA GLN A 155 17.67 18.48 11.37
C GLN A 155 17.11 18.88 10.00
N ALA A 156 15.81 18.66 9.78
CA ALA A 156 15.12 19.09 8.57
C ALA A 156 15.18 20.60 8.39
N CYS A 157 14.91 21.40 9.43
CA CYS A 157 15.02 22.86 9.36
C CYS A 157 16.44 23.30 8.99
N ARG A 158 17.47 22.71 9.61
CA ARG A 158 18.88 23.04 9.29
C ARG A 158 19.24 22.71 7.85
N ALA A 159 18.80 21.56 7.35
CA ALA A 159 19.07 21.13 5.99
C ALA A 159 18.32 21.99 4.96
N ILE A 160 17.09 22.40 5.27
CA ILE A 160 16.34 23.39 4.49
C ILE A 160 17.09 24.72 4.50
N ASP A 161 17.45 25.26 5.67
CA ASP A 161 18.17 26.54 5.80
C ASP A 161 19.47 26.57 4.98
N GLN A 162 20.21 25.46 4.95
CA GLN A 162 21.44 25.34 4.17
C GLN A 162 21.20 25.25 2.65
N SER A 163 20.02 24.79 2.24
CA SER A 163 19.64 24.65 0.83
C SER A 163 18.76 25.79 0.33
N LEU A 164 18.43 26.77 1.19
CA LEU A 164 17.66 27.94 0.81
C LEU A 164 18.41 28.74 -0.26
N SER A 165 17.84 28.74 -1.46
CA SER A 165 18.22 29.62 -2.55
C SER A 165 17.18 30.75 -2.71
N THR A 166 17.49 31.75 -3.55
CA THR A 166 16.53 32.79 -3.96
C THR A 166 15.41 32.27 -4.88
N GLU A 167 15.47 31.00 -5.29
CA GLU A 167 14.48 30.36 -6.14
C GLU A 167 13.42 29.59 -5.34
N VAL A 168 12.40 29.07 -6.04
CA VAL A 168 11.36 28.23 -5.44
C VAL A 168 11.97 26.88 -5.03
N ASN A 169 12.10 26.65 -3.72
CA ASN A 169 12.66 25.42 -3.18
C ASN A 169 11.56 24.35 -3.00
N ASP A 170 11.80 23.13 -3.48
CA ASP A 170 10.88 22.01 -3.32
C ASP A 170 10.96 21.39 -1.91
N VAL A 171 9.97 21.68 -1.07
CA VAL A 171 9.85 21.15 0.30
C VAL A 171 9.41 19.68 0.32
N PHE A 172 8.87 19.15 -0.79
CA PHE A 172 8.42 17.76 -0.86
C PHE A 172 9.59 16.77 -0.70
N GLN A 173 10.77 17.11 -1.24
CA GLN A 173 11.98 16.31 -1.05
C GLN A 173 12.39 16.24 0.43
N TRP A 174 12.45 17.38 1.11
CA TRP A 174 12.84 17.47 2.52
C TRP A 174 11.83 16.83 3.47
N SER A 175 10.53 17.00 3.20
CA SER A 175 9.48 16.35 3.98
C SER A 175 9.48 14.83 3.81
N THR A 176 9.79 14.32 2.61
CA THR A 176 9.96 12.87 2.38
C THR A 176 11.18 12.33 3.15
N ALA A 177 12.29 13.07 3.15
CA ALA A 177 13.50 12.71 3.91
C ALA A 177 13.22 12.69 5.42
N ALA A 178 12.52 13.70 5.94
CA ALA A 178 12.11 13.76 7.34
C ALA A 178 11.19 12.62 7.73
N ALA A 179 10.19 12.29 6.91
CA ALA A 179 9.30 11.16 7.14
C ALA A 179 10.06 9.82 7.22
N LEU A 180 11.06 9.62 6.35
CA LEU A 180 11.88 8.43 6.35
C LEU A 180 12.78 8.35 7.59
N GLU A 181 13.35 9.48 8.00
CA GLU A 181 14.16 9.57 9.22
C GLU A 181 13.30 9.32 10.47
N PHE A 182 12.07 9.86 10.54
CA PHE A 182 11.15 9.61 11.64
C PHE A 182 10.80 8.13 11.78
N ILE A 183 10.38 7.46 10.69
CA ILE A 183 10.02 6.04 10.77
C ILE A 183 11.25 5.17 11.05
N GLY A 184 12.43 5.58 10.56
CA GLY A 184 13.70 4.94 10.88
C GLY A 184 14.04 5.04 12.35
N GLU A 185 14.15 6.24 12.89
CA GLU A 185 14.58 6.45 14.26
C GLU A 185 13.51 6.02 15.28
N ALA A 186 12.28 6.51 15.14
CA ALA A 186 11.21 6.22 16.11
C ALA A 186 10.62 4.80 15.94
N GLY A 187 10.50 4.34 14.69
CA GLY A 187 9.93 3.04 14.38
C GLY A 187 10.95 1.90 14.46
N LEU A 188 12.10 2.07 13.81
CA LEU A 188 13.11 1.03 13.61
C LEU A 188 14.36 1.17 14.48
N GLY A 189 14.53 2.26 15.24
CA GLY A 189 15.78 2.54 15.95
C GLY A 189 16.99 2.67 15.03
N TYR A 190 16.79 3.13 13.78
CA TYR A 190 17.81 3.21 12.74
C TYR A 190 17.79 4.58 12.05
N SER A 191 18.90 5.31 12.11
CA SER A 191 19.06 6.55 11.34
C SER A 191 19.45 6.21 9.90
N PHE A 192 18.70 6.78 8.96
CA PHE A 192 18.90 6.61 7.54
C PHE A 192 19.88 7.64 6.95
N GLY A 193 20.25 8.66 7.72
CA GLY A 193 21.09 9.75 7.22
C GLY A 193 20.41 10.52 6.10
N SER A 194 19.09 10.69 6.15
CA SER A 194 18.31 11.24 5.02
C SER A 194 18.63 12.71 4.72
N PHE A 195 19.34 13.40 5.60
CA PHE A 195 19.72 14.81 5.47
C PHE A 195 21.19 15.06 5.13
N SER A 196 22.05 14.03 5.07
CA SER A 196 23.50 14.20 4.84
C SER A 196 23.90 14.47 3.38
N GLY A 197 22.96 14.86 2.52
CA GLY A 197 23.22 15.25 1.12
C GLY A 197 23.43 14.08 0.15
N GLU A 198 23.68 12.87 0.63
CA GLU A 198 23.67 11.65 -0.17
C GLU A 198 22.22 11.22 -0.42
N THR A 199 21.84 11.06 -1.68
CA THR A 199 20.50 10.58 -2.03
C THR A 199 20.30 9.20 -1.44
N ASN A 200 19.39 9.07 -0.48
CA ASN A 200 19.09 7.80 0.14
C ASN A 200 18.50 6.84 -0.91
N GLU A 201 19.29 5.85 -1.32
CA GLU A 201 18.92 4.84 -2.31
C GLU A 201 17.61 4.13 -1.96
N TYR A 202 17.32 3.96 -0.66
CA TYR A 202 16.08 3.37 -0.18
C TYR A 202 14.84 4.24 -0.48
N SER A 203 14.96 5.57 -0.34
CA SER A 203 13.87 6.50 -0.66
C SER A 203 13.56 6.50 -2.15
N VAL A 204 14.61 6.50 -2.98
CA VAL A 204 14.50 6.43 -4.44
C VAL A 204 13.89 5.09 -4.87
N ALA A 205 14.38 3.98 -4.32
CA ALA A 205 13.83 2.65 -4.58
C ALA A 205 12.35 2.58 -4.18
N SER A 206 11.98 3.07 -3.00
CA SER A 206 10.59 3.05 -2.50
C SER A 206 9.65 3.88 -3.37
N LYS A 207 10.07 5.08 -3.82
CA LYS A 207 9.28 5.90 -4.77
C LYS A 207 9.04 5.17 -6.08
N SER A 208 10.08 4.53 -6.63
CA SER A 208 9.99 3.79 -7.89
C SER A 208 9.00 2.61 -7.80
N VAL A 209 9.03 1.89 -6.67
CA VAL A 209 8.14 0.76 -6.39
C VAL A 209 6.68 1.20 -6.39
N PHE A 210 6.35 2.30 -5.69
CA PHE A 210 4.98 2.81 -5.64
C PHE A 210 4.45 3.22 -7.02
N GLN A 211 5.26 3.94 -7.81
CA GLN A 211 4.88 4.35 -9.17
C GLN A 211 4.67 3.15 -10.11
N LEU A 212 5.50 2.11 -9.97
CA LEU A 212 5.38 0.88 -10.74
C LEU A 212 4.14 0.07 -10.35
N PHE A 213 3.81 0.00 -9.06
CA PHE A 213 2.57 -0.64 -8.58
C PHE A 213 1.31 0.07 -9.07
N ALA A 214 1.29 1.41 -9.13
CA ALA A 214 0.17 2.15 -9.68
C ALA A 214 -0.14 1.74 -11.14
N LYS A 215 0.89 1.45 -11.93
CA LYS A 215 0.74 0.94 -13.32
C LYS A 215 0.22 -0.49 -13.38
N LEU A 216 0.36 -1.27 -12.31
CA LEU A 216 -0.16 -2.63 -12.20
C LEU A 216 -1.62 -2.70 -11.74
N VAL A 217 -2.20 -1.60 -11.25
CA VAL A 217 -3.60 -1.55 -10.78
C VAL A 217 -4.62 -2.13 -11.78
N PRO A 218 -4.53 -1.85 -13.10
CA PRO A 218 -5.44 -2.45 -14.08
C PRO A 218 -5.33 -3.98 -14.19
N PHE A 219 -4.24 -4.59 -13.72
CA PHE A 219 -3.93 -6.02 -13.80
C PHE A 219 -4.20 -6.80 -12.50
N ILE A 220 -4.52 -6.12 -11.38
CA ILE A 220 -5.11 -6.71 -10.15
C ILE A 220 -6.21 -7.78 -10.40
N PRO A 221 -7.07 -7.70 -11.42
CA PRO A 221 -8.19 -8.63 -11.58
C PRO A 221 -7.77 -10.00 -12.11
N LEU A 222 -6.59 -10.05 -12.74
CA LEU A 222 -5.97 -11.30 -13.13
C LEU A 222 -5.42 -12.03 -11.88
N TYR A 223 -5.18 -11.30 -10.79
CA TYR A 223 -4.59 -11.85 -9.57
C TYR A 223 -5.35 -13.03 -8.96
N PRO A 224 -6.68 -13.02 -8.74
CA PRO A 224 -7.38 -14.20 -8.20
C PRO A 224 -7.26 -15.46 -9.06
N TYR A 225 -6.96 -15.32 -10.36
CA TYR A 225 -6.67 -16.45 -11.25
C TYR A 225 -5.21 -16.90 -11.11
N LEU A 226 -4.28 -15.96 -10.91
CA LEU A 226 -2.85 -16.22 -10.73
C LEU A 226 -2.50 -16.74 -9.32
N TYR A 227 -3.15 -16.25 -8.27
CA TYR A 227 -2.91 -16.63 -6.87
C TYR A 227 -3.21 -18.10 -6.58
N ARG A 228 -4.16 -18.70 -7.32
CA ARG A 228 -4.50 -20.12 -7.19
C ARG A 228 -3.46 -21.05 -7.79
N LEU A 229 -2.53 -20.51 -8.58
CA LEU A 229 -1.41 -21.25 -9.15
C LEU A 229 -0.21 -21.14 -8.19
N PRO A 230 0.62 -22.18 -8.05
CA PRO A 230 1.82 -22.17 -7.22
C PRO A 230 2.94 -21.35 -7.89
N ILE A 231 2.68 -20.07 -8.14
CA ILE A 231 3.61 -19.17 -8.82
C ILE A 231 4.61 -18.66 -7.79
N THR A 232 5.84 -19.16 -7.87
CA THR A 232 6.96 -18.61 -7.10
C THR A 232 7.47 -17.32 -7.75
N PRO A 233 8.08 -16.40 -6.99
CA PRO A 233 8.73 -15.20 -7.55
C PRO A 233 9.76 -15.53 -8.65
N GLN A 234 10.40 -16.70 -8.55
CA GLN A 234 11.31 -17.24 -9.57
C GLN A 234 10.60 -17.63 -10.86
N LEU A 235 9.34 -18.05 -10.81
CA LEU A 235 8.56 -18.32 -12.01
C LEU A 235 8.09 -17.02 -12.69
N LEU A 236 7.76 -16.01 -11.88
CA LEU A 236 7.37 -14.67 -12.37
C LEU A 236 8.49 -13.96 -13.14
N SER A 237 9.77 -14.24 -12.85
CA SER A 237 10.89 -13.63 -13.57
C SER A 237 11.04 -14.12 -15.02
N TYR A 238 10.50 -15.30 -15.34
CA TYR A 238 10.50 -15.83 -16.72
C TYR A 238 9.35 -15.28 -17.57
N VAL A 239 8.38 -14.59 -16.97
CA VAL A 239 7.27 -13.99 -17.71
C VAL A 239 7.80 -12.80 -18.53
N PRO A 240 7.62 -12.77 -19.87
CA PRO A 240 8.11 -11.71 -20.73
C PRO A 240 7.20 -10.46 -20.67
N PHE A 241 6.91 -9.98 -19.47
CA PHE A 241 6.13 -8.76 -19.24
C PHE A 241 7.02 -7.67 -18.63
N PRO A 242 7.44 -6.66 -19.42
CA PRO A 242 8.43 -5.68 -18.99
C PRO A 242 8.07 -4.94 -17.71
N LEU A 243 6.79 -4.58 -17.53
CA LEU A 243 6.32 -3.87 -16.35
C LEU A 243 6.47 -4.73 -15.09
N LEU A 244 6.11 -6.02 -15.16
CA LEU A 244 6.29 -6.95 -14.04
C LEU A 244 7.77 -7.16 -13.72
N GLN A 245 8.64 -7.29 -14.73
CA GLN A 245 10.08 -7.42 -14.51
C GLN A 245 10.67 -6.18 -13.82
N GLN A 246 10.21 -4.98 -14.20
CA GLN A 246 10.60 -3.73 -13.53
C GLN A 246 10.16 -3.74 -12.06
N VAL A 247 8.92 -4.16 -11.77
CA VAL A 247 8.40 -4.23 -10.41
C VAL A 247 9.18 -5.25 -9.59
N LEU A 248 9.41 -6.46 -10.11
CA LEU A 248 10.21 -7.49 -9.44
C LEU A 248 11.62 -6.99 -9.13
N LYS A 249 12.28 -6.32 -10.07
CA LYS A 249 13.64 -5.79 -9.90
C LYS A 249 13.68 -4.66 -8.86
N ALA A 250 12.75 -3.71 -8.96
CA ALA A 250 12.64 -2.60 -8.00
C ALA A 250 12.34 -3.11 -6.59
N THR A 251 11.51 -4.15 -6.49
CA THR A 251 11.15 -4.67 -5.17
C THR A 251 12.22 -5.57 -4.57
N LYS A 252 12.94 -6.34 -5.39
CA LYS A 252 14.15 -7.03 -4.94
C LYS A 252 15.16 -6.04 -4.36
N LEU A 253 15.42 -4.93 -5.07
CA LEU A 253 16.30 -3.87 -4.59
C LEU A 253 15.82 -3.31 -3.24
N GLN A 254 14.53 -3.02 -3.10
CA GLN A 254 13.96 -2.52 -1.84
C GLN A 254 14.15 -3.53 -0.68
N ASN A 255 13.92 -4.83 -0.93
CA ASN A 255 14.11 -5.87 0.07
C ASN A 255 15.58 -6.08 0.44
N ASP A 256 16.47 -6.12 -0.53
CA ASP A 256 17.92 -6.29 -0.30
C ASP A 256 18.44 -5.14 0.59
N GLN A 257 17.96 -3.91 0.35
CA GLN A 257 18.29 -2.74 1.18
C GLN A 257 17.69 -2.83 2.59
N ALA A 258 16.41 -3.21 2.70
CA ALA A 258 15.76 -3.41 3.99
C ALA A 258 16.46 -4.50 4.82
N GLU A 259 16.88 -5.60 4.19
CA GLU A 259 17.61 -6.68 4.85
C GLU A 259 18.99 -6.22 5.33
N GLN A 260 19.71 -5.44 4.53
CA GLN A 260 20.99 -4.86 4.96
C GLN A 260 20.83 -3.97 6.20
N ILE A 261 19.77 -3.15 6.25
CA ILE A 261 19.47 -2.30 7.41
C ILE A 261 19.16 -3.15 8.64
N LEU A 262 18.31 -4.16 8.51
CA LEU A 262 17.96 -5.07 9.61
C LEU A 262 19.17 -5.87 10.11
N ARG A 263 20.04 -6.35 9.22
CA ARG A 263 21.28 -7.03 9.58
C ARG A 263 22.24 -6.11 10.31
N LYS A 264 22.46 -4.88 9.81
CA LYS A 264 23.29 -3.87 10.51
C LYS A 264 22.76 -3.59 11.92
N ARG A 265 21.43 -3.45 12.08
CA ARG A 265 20.80 -3.30 13.40
C ARG A 265 21.08 -4.51 14.30
N LYS A 266 20.91 -5.72 13.77
CA LYS A 266 21.14 -6.96 14.51
C LYS A 266 22.60 -7.08 14.97
N ASP A 267 23.55 -6.76 14.11
CA ASP A 267 24.97 -6.77 14.43
C ASP A 267 25.33 -5.74 15.53
N LEU A 268 24.69 -4.55 15.52
CA LEU A 268 24.87 -3.55 16.57
C LEU A 268 24.35 -4.06 17.93
N LEU A 269 23.20 -4.73 17.94
CA LEU A 269 22.63 -5.37 19.12
C LEU A 269 23.49 -6.52 19.64
N GLU A 270 23.95 -7.41 18.76
CA GLU A 270 24.78 -8.56 19.12
C GLU A 270 26.14 -8.15 19.68
N ARG A 271 26.66 -6.99 19.28
CA ARG A 271 27.89 -6.39 19.85
C ARG A 271 27.69 -5.74 21.23
N GLY A 272 26.49 -5.86 21.81
CA GLY A 272 26.16 -5.26 23.10
C GLY A 272 26.09 -3.74 23.06
N VAL A 273 26.02 -3.15 21.86
CA VAL A 273 25.79 -1.72 21.73
C VAL A 273 24.32 -1.49 21.99
N ASP A 274 24.03 -0.79 23.09
CA ASP A 274 22.67 -0.40 23.42
C ASP A 274 22.17 0.47 22.25
N LEU A 275 21.08 0.07 21.58
CA LEU A 275 20.49 0.89 20.52
C LEU A 275 20.02 2.24 21.08
N GLU A 276 19.73 2.31 22.39
CA GLU A 276 19.51 3.55 23.13
C GLU A 276 20.77 4.44 23.13
N SER A 277 21.98 3.88 23.06
CA SER A 277 23.26 4.62 23.02
C SER A 277 23.70 5.05 21.61
N VAL A 278 23.30 4.32 20.56
CA VAL A 278 23.65 4.67 19.15
C VAL A 278 22.70 5.73 18.60
N THR A 279 21.41 5.64 18.92
CA THR A 279 20.41 6.66 18.52
C THR A 279 20.20 7.72 19.59
N GLY A 280 20.71 7.48 20.81
CA GLY A 280 20.63 8.37 21.96
C GLY A 280 19.25 8.53 22.59
N ARG A 281 18.22 7.82 22.10
CA ARG A 281 16.84 8.33 22.19
C ARG A 281 15.76 7.25 22.28
N GLY A 282 15.66 6.61 23.46
CA GLY A 282 14.46 5.90 23.92
C GLY A 282 14.12 4.56 23.24
N LYS A 283 13.13 3.85 23.79
CA LYS A 283 12.66 2.54 23.29
C LYS A 283 11.92 2.69 21.96
N ASP A 284 12.52 2.22 20.87
CA ASP A 284 11.88 2.17 19.56
C ASP A 284 10.62 1.28 19.56
N ILE A 285 9.68 1.59 18.66
CA ILE A 285 8.39 0.90 18.59
C ILE A 285 8.58 -0.61 18.33
N LEU A 286 9.56 -1.01 17.51
CA LEU A 286 9.84 -2.43 17.28
C LEU A 286 10.29 -3.17 18.54
N THR A 287 11.16 -2.58 19.36
CA THR A 287 11.58 -3.17 20.64
C THR A 287 10.43 -3.25 21.66
N GLN A 288 9.45 -2.35 21.58
CA GLN A 288 8.22 -2.44 22.37
C GLN A 288 7.29 -3.54 21.86
N LEU A 289 7.20 -3.73 20.54
CA LEU A 289 6.34 -4.74 19.91
C LEU A 289 6.91 -6.16 20.00
N SER A 290 8.20 -6.33 20.25
CA SER A 290 8.86 -7.63 20.37
C SER A 290 8.83 -8.23 21.79
N LYS A 291 8.20 -7.55 22.75
CA LYS A 291 7.95 -8.05 24.10
C LYS A 291 6.56 -8.69 24.19
#